data_AF-A0A402D3A4-F1
#
_entry.id   AF-A0A402D3A4-F1
#
_cell.length_a   1.000
_cell.length_b   1.000
_cell.length_c   1.000
_cell.angle_alpha   90.00
_cell.angle_beta   90.00
_cell.angle_gamma   90.00
#
_symmetry.space_group_name_H-M   'P 1'
#
loop_
_entity.id
_entity.type
_entity.pdbx_description
1 polymer ?
#
loop_
_entity_poly.entity_id
_entity_poly.type
_entity_poly.pdbx_seq_one_letter_code
_entity_poly.pdbx_strand_id
1 'polypeptide(L)'
;MQPPNRSQLTLFLLVVSPGAVITAVCGFYVFQDWAALSRTFHTFETLSAGKSDLRSVFVAESMQNVYRINCFAEGVGALLGAVIMAIGIVGMCLCGRPQSGVTHAER
;
A
#
# COMPACT_ATOMS: atom_id res chain seq x y z
N MET A 1 27.79 6.63 15.84
CA MET A 1 26.96 6.36 14.64
C MET A 1 27.88 6.10 13.48
N GLN A 2 27.93 4.87 12.99
CA GLN A 2 28.71 4.54 11.79
C GLN A 2 27.97 5.13 10.57
N PRO A 3 28.65 5.86 9.67
CA PRO A 3 27.99 6.44 8.51
C PRO A 3 27.40 5.33 7.63
N PRO A 4 26.22 5.55 7.02
CA PRO A 4 25.58 4.56 6.17
C PRO A 4 26.54 4.16 5.05
N ASN A 5 26.69 2.86 4.83
CA ASN A 5 27.50 2.36 3.73
C ASN A 5 26.79 2.64 2.39
N ARG A 6 27.54 2.67 1.28
CA ARG A 6 26.98 3.01 -0.05
C ARG A 6 25.80 2.11 -0.42
N SER A 7 25.85 0.83 -0.05
CA SER A 7 24.79 -0.15 -0.31
C SER A 7 23.51 0.15 0.46
N GLN A 8 23.60 0.59 1.72
CA GLN A 8 22.47 1.02 2.54
C GLN A 8 21.82 2.28 1.97
N LEU A 9 22.62 3.21 1.45
CA LEU A 9 22.10 4.40 0.79
C LEU A 9 21.32 4.02 -0.48
N THR A 10 21.85 3.11 -1.29
CA THR A 10 21.18 2.59 -2.49
C THR A 10 19.85 1.90 -2.16
N LEU A 11 19.83 1.01 -1.15
CA LEU A 11 18.61 0.34 -0.71
C LEU A 11 17.56 1.32 -0.19
N PHE A 12 18.00 2.31 0.59
CA PHE A 12 17.10 3.32 1.11
C PHE A 12 16.45 4.14 -0.01
N LEU A 13 17.26 4.63 -0.95
CA LEU A 13 16.78 5.50 -2.03
C LEU A 13 15.94 4.74 -3.05
N LEU A 14 16.33 3.53 -3.44
CA LEU A 14 15.68 2.81 -4.55
C LEU A 14 14.57 1.85 -4.12
N VAL A 15 14.52 1.44 -2.85
CA VAL A 15 13.57 0.41 -2.39
C VAL A 15 12.69 0.93 -1.25
N VAL A 16 13.31 1.44 -0.18
CA VAL A 16 12.55 1.89 0.99
C VAL A 16 11.74 3.14 0.69
N SER A 17 12.37 4.16 0.09
CA SER A 17 11.71 5.43 -0.20
C SER A 17 10.54 5.28 -1.19
N PRO A 18 10.68 4.55 -2.32
CA PRO A 18 9.57 4.40 -3.25
C PRO A 18 8.47 3.51 -2.68
N GLY A 19 8.81 2.45 -1.93
CA GLY A 19 7.84 1.62 -1.22
C GLY A 19 7.01 2.43 -0.22
N ALA A 20 7.67 3.30 0.57
CA ALA A 20 7.00 4.20 1.51
C ALA A 20 6.08 5.20 0.80
N VAL A 21 6.52 5.79 -0.31
CA VAL A 21 5.70 6.70 -1.12
C VAL A 21 4.46 5.99 -1.67
N ILE A 22 4.61 4.81 -2.25
CA ILE A 22 3.49 4.02 -2.78
C ILE A 22 2.50 3.68 -1.65
N THR A 23 2.99 3.21 -0.50
CA THR A 23 2.13 2.92 0.65
C THR A 23 1.37 4.14 1.13
N ALA A 24 2.03 5.30 1.21
CA ALA A 24 1.39 6.53 1.68
C ALA A 24 0.34 7.04 0.68
N VAL A 25 0.66 7.06 -0.62
CA VAL A 25 -0.25 7.52 -1.68
C VAL A 25 -1.47 6.61 -1.76
N CYS A 26 -1.26 5.30 -1.90
CA CYS A 26 -2.36 4.35 -1.97
C CYS A 26 -3.17 4.33 -0.67
N GLY A 27 -2.51 4.37 0.49
CA GLY A 27 -3.17 4.47 1.78
C GLY A 27 -4.10 5.69 1.88
N PHE A 28 -3.65 6.86 1.40
CA PHE A 28 -4.48 8.06 1.35
C PHE A 28 -5.72 7.87 0.47
N TYR A 29 -5.56 7.33 -0.74
CA TYR A 29 -6.69 7.11 -1.65
C TYR A 29 -7.66 6.04 -1.16
N VAL A 30 -7.20 4.96 -0.51
CA VAL A 30 -8.07 3.97 0.14
C VAL A 30 -9.06 4.64 1.08
N PHE A 31 -8.60 5.55 1.94
CA PHE A 31 -9.49 6.22 2.89
C PHE A 31 -10.51 7.12 2.19
N GLN A 32 -10.09 7.81 1.12
CA GLN A 32 -10.97 8.65 0.34
C GLN A 32 -12.04 7.82 -0.40
N ASP A 33 -11.64 6.74 -1.06
CA ASP A 33 -12.55 5.84 -1.76
C ASP A 33 -13.48 5.08 -0.81
N TRP A 34 -12.98 4.70 0.38
CA TRP A 34 -13.81 4.09 1.42
C TRP A 34 -14.91 5.03 1.91
N ALA A 35 -14.60 6.31 2.09
CA ALA A 35 -15.59 7.32 2.47
C ALA A 35 -16.63 7.54 1.36
N ALA A 36 -16.20 7.58 0.10
CA ALA A 36 -17.11 7.68 -1.05
C ALA A 36 -18.00 6.42 -1.18
N LEU A 37 -17.41 5.24 -1.00
CA LEU A 37 -18.11 3.96 -1.01
C LEU A 37 -19.23 3.94 0.04
N SER A 38 -18.92 4.36 1.27
CA SER A 38 -19.89 4.38 2.37
C SER A 38 -21.10 5.29 2.07
N ARG A 39 -20.88 6.44 1.42
CA ARG A 39 -21.97 7.34 0.98
C ARG A 39 -22.81 6.72 -0.13
N THR A 40 -22.18 6.10 -1.13
CA THR A 40 -22.91 5.43 -2.23
C THR A 40 -23.68 4.21 -1.73
N PHE A 41 -23.16 3.50 -0.74
CA PHE A 41 -23.82 2.36 -0.11
C PHE A 41 -25.14 2.76 0.55
N HIS A 42 -25.14 3.83 1.36
CA HIS A 42 -26.39 4.37 1.95
C HIS A 42 -27.38 4.86 0.89
N THR A 43 -26.88 5.44 -0.20
CA THR A 43 -27.74 5.87 -1.32
C THR A 43 -28.40 4.66 -2.00
N PHE A 44 -27.65 3.58 -2.23
CA PHE A 44 -28.19 2.34 -2.76
C PHE A 44 -29.22 1.70 -1.82
N GLU A 45 -28.94 1.65 -0.51
CA GLU A 45 -29.84 1.10 0.51
C GLU A 45 -31.18 1.86 0.54
N THR A 46 -31.14 3.19 0.53
CA THR A 46 -32.35 4.03 0.50
C THR A 46 -33.14 3.87 -0.80
N LEU A 47 -32.47 3.80 -1.95
CA LEU A 47 -33.12 3.62 -3.24
C LEU A 47 -33.73 2.22 -3.39
N SER A 48 -33.05 1.18 -2.89
CA SER A 48 -33.52 -0.21 -2.98
C SER A 48 -34.67 -0.52 -2.01
N ALA A 49 -34.71 0.15 -0.85
CA ALA A 49 -35.82 0.01 0.10
C ALA A 49 -37.08 0.83 -0.29
N GLY A 50 -36.92 1.84 -1.14
CA GLY A 50 -38.00 2.70 -1.63
C GLY A 50 -38.74 2.15 -2.86
N LYS A 51 -39.76 2.90 -3.32
CA LYS A 51 -40.42 2.67 -4.63
C LYS A 51 -39.66 3.36 -5.76
N SER A 52 -38.34 3.29 -5.74
CA SER A 52 -37.47 3.97 -6.70
C SER A 52 -37.52 3.28 -8.06
N ASP A 53 -37.29 4.04 -9.13
CA ASP A 53 -37.20 3.46 -10.47
C ASP A 53 -36.02 2.48 -10.57
N LEU A 54 -36.22 1.34 -11.25
CA LEU A 54 -35.20 0.29 -11.39
C LEU A 54 -33.90 0.81 -11.99
N ARG A 55 -33.99 1.80 -12.90
CA ARG A 55 -32.82 2.45 -13.47
C ARG A 55 -31.98 3.17 -12.41
N SER A 56 -32.62 3.82 -11.44
CA SER A 56 -31.92 4.54 -10.37
C SER A 56 -31.18 3.59 -9.43
N VAL A 57 -31.78 2.43 -9.13
CA VAL A 57 -31.16 1.37 -8.32
C VAL A 57 -29.95 0.78 -9.05
N PHE A 58 -30.07 0.49 -10.35
CA PHE A 58 -28.97 -0.04 -11.16
C PHE A 58 -27.79 0.94 -11.28
N VAL A 59 -28.07 2.23 -11.49
CA VAL A 59 -27.02 3.26 -11.52
C VAL A 59 -26.32 3.34 -10.17
N ALA A 60 -27.06 3.34 -9.06
CA ALA A 60 -26.48 3.38 -7.72
C ALA A 60 -25.60 2.15 -7.42
N GLU A 61 -26.03 0.95 -7.82
CA GLU A 61 -25.25 -0.29 -7.72
C GLU A 61 -23.93 -0.19 -8.49
N SER A 62 -23.99 0.28 -9.74
CA SER A 62 -22.80 0.42 -10.58
C SER A 62 -21.76 1.37 -9.98
N MET A 63 -22.22 2.50 -9.40
CA MET A 63 -21.35 3.47 -8.73
C MET A 63 -20.69 2.88 -7.48
N GLN A 64 -21.44 2.14 -6.66
CA GLN A 64 -20.89 1.45 -5.50
C GLN A 64 -19.80 0.45 -5.92
N ASN A 65 -20.03 -0.29 -7.01
CA ASN A 65 -19.06 -1.29 -7.46
C ASN A 65 -17.74 -0.65 -7.93
N VAL A 66 -17.80 0.51 -8.59
CA VAL A 66 -16.59 1.29 -8.95
C VAL A 66 -15.76 1.64 -7.72
N TYR A 67 -16.38 2.20 -6.66
CA TYR A 67 -15.64 2.55 -5.45
C TYR A 67 -15.11 1.33 -4.69
N ARG A 68 -15.80 0.18 -4.73
CA ARG A 68 -15.29 -1.08 -4.17
C ARG A 68 -14.01 -1.55 -4.87
N ILE A 69 -14.01 -1.49 -6.20
CA ILE A 69 -12.85 -1.91 -7.01
C ILE A 69 -11.67 -0.96 -6.77
N ASN A 70 -11.91 0.35 -6.75
CA ASN A 70 -10.86 1.33 -6.47
C ASN A 70 -10.27 1.13 -5.05
N CYS A 71 -11.13 1.04 -4.04
CA CYS A 71 -10.69 0.81 -2.67
C CYS A 71 -9.90 -0.50 -2.52
N PHE A 72 -10.26 -1.55 -3.27
CA PHE A 72 -9.50 -2.80 -3.32
C PHE A 72 -8.14 -2.61 -3.99
N ALA A 73 -8.09 -1.97 -5.15
CA ALA A 73 -6.86 -1.73 -5.90
C ALA A 73 -5.87 -0.89 -5.08
N GLU A 74 -6.34 0.20 -4.47
CA GLU A 74 -5.53 1.03 -3.59
C GLU A 74 -5.11 0.28 -2.33
N GLY A 75 -5.98 -0.58 -1.77
CA GLY A 75 -5.63 -1.43 -0.61
C GLY A 75 -4.50 -2.40 -0.92
N VAL A 76 -4.57 -3.05 -2.08
CA VAL A 76 -3.50 -3.94 -2.58
C VAL A 76 -2.23 -3.14 -2.86
N GLY A 77 -2.34 -1.97 -3.50
CA GLY A 77 -1.21 -1.08 -3.77
C GLY A 77 -0.48 -0.66 -2.49
N ALA A 78 -1.23 -0.29 -1.45
CA ALA A 78 -0.67 0.10 -0.17
C ALA A 78 0.11 -1.03 0.50
N LEU A 79 -0.46 -2.26 0.49
CA LEU A 79 0.18 -3.45 1.03
C LEU A 79 1.43 -3.85 0.25
N LEU A 80 1.39 -3.80 -1.08
CA LEU A 80 2.55 -4.08 -1.93
C LEU A 80 3.69 -3.08 -1.67
N GLY A 81 3.38 -1.78 -1.57
CA GLY A 81 4.37 -0.77 -1.17
C GLY A 81 4.99 -1.09 0.19
N ALA A 82 4.19 -1.59 1.15
CA ALA A 82 4.65 -1.87 2.50
C ALA A 82 5.56 -3.09 2.54
N VAL A 83 5.25 -4.11 1.73
CA VAL A 83 6.10 -5.29 1.54
C VAL A 83 7.43 -4.90 0.90
N ILE A 84 7.43 -4.07 -0.16
CA ILE A 84 8.66 -3.59 -0.81
C ILE A 84 9.52 -2.81 0.19
N MET A 85 8.90 -1.89 0.94
CA MET A 85 9.57 -1.13 1.98
C MET A 85 10.20 -2.05 3.04
N ALA A 86 9.45 -3.06 3.51
CA ALA A 86 9.94 -4.03 4.50
C ALA A 86 11.13 -4.84 3.98
N ILE A 87 11.10 -5.30 2.72
CA ILE A 87 12.23 -6.00 2.08
C ILE A 87 13.48 -5.10 2.06
N GLY A 88 13.32 -3.83 1.69
CA GLY A 88 14.42 -2.85 1.70
C GLY A 88 15.04 -2.67 3.09
N ILE A 89 14.20 -2.54 4.12
CA ILE A 89 14.65 -2.41 5.53
C ILE A 89 15.39 -3.67 5.97
N VAL A 90 14.86 -4.87 5.68
CA VAL A 90 15.53 -6.14 6.00
C VAL A 90 16.90 -6.22 5.31
N GLY A 91 16.99 -5.84 4.03
CA GLY A 91 18.26 -5.78 3.30
C GLY A 91 19.29 -4.84 3.95
N MET A 92 18.85 -3.66 4.41
CA MET A 92 19.73 -2.71 5.11
C MET A 92 20.27 -3.27 6.44
N CYS A 93 19.44 -4.00 7.18
CA CYS A 93 19.82 -4.66 8.43
C CYS A 93 20.81 -5.80 8.22
N LEU A 94 20.64 -6.61 7.16
CA LEU A 94 21.52 -7.73 6.86
C LEU A 94 22.87 -7.28 6.30
N CYS A 95 22.89 -6.32 5.36
CA CYS A 95 24.12 -5.79 4.76
C CYS A 95 24.90 -4.82 5.68
N GLY A 96 24.31 -4.39 6.81
CA GLY A 96 24.95 -3.53 7.80
C GLY A 96 25.85 -4.27 8.79
N ARG A 97 25.83 -5.61 8.81
CA ARG A 97 26.66 -6.40 9.74
C ARG A 97 28.10 -6.51 9.25
N PRO A 98 29.11 -6.04 10.02
CA PRO A 98 30.50 -6.32 9.71
C PRO A 98 30.75 -7.83 9.83
N GLN A 99 31.32 -8.44 8.78
CA GLN A 99 31.85 -9.82 8.84
C GLN A 99 32.98 -9.86 9.88
N SER A 100 32.65 -10.23 11.11
CA SER A 100 33.65 -10.50 12.15
C SER A 100 34.04 -11.97 12.06
N GLY A 101 35.25 -12.23 11.54
CA GLY A 101 35.97 -13.49 11.76
C GLY A 101 35.78 -14.59 10.70
N VAL A 102 36.50 -14.47 9.59
CA VAL A 102 37.13 -15.64 8.96
C VAL A 102 38.62 -15.36 8.93
N THR A 103 39.25 -15.53 10.09
CA THR A 103 40.71 -15.60 10.18
C THR A 103 41.12 -16.90 9.50
N HIS A 104 41.62 -16.81 8.28
CA HIS A 104 42.38 -17.88 7.64
C HIS A 104 43.64 -18.14 8.47
N ALA A 105 43.54 -19.02 9.46
CA ALA A 105 44.67 -19.64 10.11
C ALA A 105 45.11 -20.85 9.27
N GLU A 106 45.77 -20.58 8.15
CA GLU A 106 46.63 -21.56 7.47
C GLU A 106 48.03 -20.94 7.36
N ARG A 107 48.88 -21.31 8.32
CA ARG A 107 50.34 -21.41 8.19
C ARG A 107 50.86 -22.44 9.16
#